data_AF-A0A0U2XDY6-F1
#
_entry.id   AF-A0A0U2XDY6-F1
#
_cell.length_a   1.000
_cell.length_b   1.000
_cell.length_c   1.000
_cell.angle_alpha   90.00
_cell.angle_beta   90.00
_cell.angle_gamma   90.00
#
_symmetry.space_group_name_H-M   'P 1'
#
loop_
_entity.id
_entity.type
_entity.pdbx_description
1 polymer ?
#
loop_
_entity_poly.entity_id
_entity_poly.type
_entity_poly.pdbx_seq_one_letter_code
_entity_poly.pdbx_strand_id
1 'polypeptide(L)' 'MDKGPARLETDKPLQDDIEHCIVYVLGTAFHSNGLGRSELHLSFGLPSVDEVRDSARILGQSFTKVLAQTN' A
#
# COMPACT_ATOMS: atom_id res chain seq x y z
N MET A 1 3.84 24.75 10.88
CA MET A 1 2.75 23.93 10.32
C MET A 1 3.39 22.67 9.79
N ASP A 2 3.25 21.59 10.54
CA ASP A 2 3.78 20.28 10.16
C ASP A 2 2.94 19.76 8.99
N LYS A 3 3.54 19.55 7.83
CA LYS A 3 2.83 18.98 6.67
C LYS A 3 2.67 17.49 6.99
N GLY A 4 1.47 17.08 7.41
CA GLY A 4 1.13 15.67 7.55
C GLY A 4 1.55 14.87 6.31
N PRO A 5 1.80 13.55 6.44
CA PRO A 5 2.36 12.75 5.37
C PRO A 5 1.56 12.92 4.09
N ALA A 6 2.25 13.09 2.96
CA ALA A 6 1.62 13.24 1.65
C ALA A 6 0.60 12.12 1.46
N ARG A 7 -0.65 12.49 1.15
CA ARG A 7 -1.71 11.51 0.88
C ARG A 7 -1.32 10.72 -0.35
N LEU A 8 -1.01 9.45 -0.14
CA LEU A 8 -0.73 8.52 -1.22
C LEU A 8 -2.06 7.94 -1.68
N GLU A 9 -2.42 8.18 -2.93
CA GLU A 9 -3.55 7.49 -3.55
C GLU A 9 -3.10 6.04 -3.80
N THR A 10 -3.76 5.08 -3.16
CA THR A 10 -3.34 3.67 -3.11
C THR A 10 -3.59 2.90 -4.40
N ASP A 11 -4.21 3.53 -5.40
CA ASP A 11 -4.49 2.96 -6.72
C ASP A 11 -3.24 2.82 -7.59
N LYS A 12 -2.28 3.75 -7.51
CA LYS A 12 -1.04 3.72 -8.29
C LYS A 12 -0.02 2.65 -7.87
N PRO A 13 0.26 2.42 -6.58
CA PRO A 13 1.17 1.35 -6.16
C PRO A 13 0.64 -0.06 -6.47
N LEU A 14 -0.68 -0.23 -6.53
CA LEU A 14 -1.31 -1.55 -6.63
C LEU A 14 -0.91 -2.30 -7.91
N GLN A 15 -0.71 -1.57 -9.01
CA GLN A 15 -0.30 -2.18 -10.27
C GLN A 15 1.14 -2.70 -10.21
N ASP A 16 2.07 -1.89 -9.69
CA ASP A 16 3.48 -2.27 -9.52
C ASP A 16 3.63 -3.41 -8.46
N ASP A 17 2.80 -3.42 -7.42
CA ASP A 17 2.88 -4.40 -6.32
C ASP A 17 2.36 -5.79 -6.72
N ILE A 18 1.35 -5.87 -7.60
CA ILE A 18 0.86 -7.13 -8.18
C ILE A 18 1.96 -7.79 -9.03
N GLU A 19 2.74 -7.00 -9.77
CA GLU A 19 3.88 -7.50 -10.57
C GLU A 19 4.99 -8.09 -9.68
N HIS A 20 5.04 -7.72 -8.41
CA HIS A 20 5.94 -8.25 -7.39
C HIS A 20 5.31 -9.31 -6.47
N CYS A 21 4.17 -9.89 -6.87
CA CYS A 21 3.44 -10.92 -6.13
C CYS A 21 2.93 -10.47 -4.75
N ILE A 22 2.70 -9.17 -4.54
CA ILE A 22 2.09 -8.66 -3.30
C ILE A 22 0.65 -8.28 -3.59
N VAL A 23 -0.26 -8.87 -2.82
CA VAL A 23 -1.70 -8.61 -2.94
C VAL A 23 -2.21 -8.03 -1.64
N TYR A 24 -2.95 -6.93 -1.74
CA TYR A 24 -3.64 -6.29 -0.63
C TYR A 24 -5.01 -5.80 -1.09
N VAL A 25 -5.89 -5.49 -0.12
CA VAL A 25 -7.22 -4.96 -0.42
C VAL A 25 -7.21 -3.45 -0.23
N LEU A 26 -7.68 -2.71 -1.23
CA LEU A 26 -7.84 -1.26 -1.14
C LEU A 26 -8.89 -0.89 -0.10
N GLY A 27 -8.64 0.16 0.68
CA GLY A 27 -9.56 0.64 1.72
C GLY A 27 -10.93 1.02 1.17
N THR A 28 -11.01 1.50 -0.07
CA THR A 28 -12.26 1.80 -0.77
C THR A 28 -13.23 0.61 -0.87
N ALA A 29 -12.74 -0.63 -0.76
CA ALA A 29 -13.61 -1.82 -0.71
C ALA A 29 -14.43 -1.91 0.59
N PHE A 30 -14.00 -1.24 1.66
CA PHE A 30 -14.65 -1.26 2.99
C PHE A 30 -15.53 -0.04 3.25
N HIS A 31 -15.44 1.00 2.41
CA HIS A 31 -16.15 2.27 2.61
C HIS A 31 -17.11 2.54 1.45
N SER A 32 -18.42 2.42 1.71
CA SER A 32 -19.47 2.64 0.68
C SER A 32 -19.69 4.11 0.30
N ASN A 33 -19.02 5.05 0.98
CA ASN A 33 -19.17 6.50 0.82
C ASN A 33 -18.04 7.15 0.00
N GLY A 34 -17.18 6.36 -0.63
CA GLY A 34 -16.05 6.85 -1.43
C GLY A 34 -14.84 7.32 -0.62
N LEU A 35 -14.81 7.07 0.69
CA LEU A 35 -13.61 7.23 1.52
C LEU A 35 -12.63 6.04 1.35
N GLY A 36 -11.49 6.07 2.04
CA GLY A 36 -10.53 4.96 2.04
C GLY A 36 -9.50 4.96 0.91
N ARG A 37 -9.36 6.05 0.16
CA ARG A 37 -8.39 6.20 -0.95
C ARG A 37 -6.90 6.19 -0.54
N SER A 38 -6.63 6.39 0.74
CA SER A 38 -5.28 6.33 1.33
C SER A 38 -5.16 5.21 2.36
N GLU A 39 -6.06 4.23 2.31
CA GLU A 39 -6.14 3.11 3.24
C GLU A 39 -5.92 1.79 2.50
N LEU A 40 -5.34 0.82 3.20
CA LEU A 40 -5.12 -0.55 2.70
C LEU A 40 -5.31 -1.55 3.83
N HIS A 41 -5.73 -2.76 3.46
CA HIS A 41 -5.88 -3.87 4.39
C HIS A 41 -4.89 -4.99 4.04
N LEU A 42 -4.06 -5.34 5.03
CA LEU A 42 -3.05 -6.39 4.95
C LEU A 42 -3.46 -7.57 5.83
N SER A 43 -3.39 -8.78 5.28
CA SER A 43 -3.63 -10.02 6.03
C SER A 43 -2.31 -10.77 6.21
N PHE A 44 -2.02 -11.16 7.45
CA PHE A 44 -0.83 -11.94 7.82
C PHE A 44 -1.19 -13.35 8.32
N GLY A 45 -2.44 -13.78 8.15
CA GLY A 45 -2.92 -15.06 8.68
C GLY A 45 -2.44 -16.31 7.92
N LEU A 46 -1.91 -16.12 6.71
CA LEU A 46 -1.39 -17.19 5.84
C LEU A 46 0.14 -17.18 5.68
N PRO A 47 0.81 -16.03 5.43
CA PRO A 47 2.26 -16.03 5.22
C PRO A 47 3.03 -16.31 6.52
N SER A 48 4.20 -16.92 6.38
CA SER A 48 5.21 -17.03 7.43
C SER A 48 5.82 -15.66 7.78
N VAL A 49 6.49 -15.58 8.93
CA VAL A 49 7.16 -14.35 9.38
C VAL A 49 8.19 -13.84 8.37
N ASP A 50 8.92 -14.74 7.71
CA ASP A 50 9.94 -14.36 6.73
C ASP A 50 9.30 -13.84 5.45
N GLU A 51 8.22 -14.46 4.98
CA GLU A 51 7.42 -13.95 3.84
C GLU A 51 6.84 -12.57 4.16
N VAL A 52 6.33 -12.35 5.38
CA VAL A 52 5.84 -11.03 5.81
C VAL A 52 6.96 -9.99 5.77
N ARG A 53 8.16 -10.34 6.22
CA ARG A 53 9.32 -9.42 6.22
C ARG A 53 9.72 -9.04 4.79
N ASP A 54 9.77 -10.02 3.89
CA ASP A 54 10.12 -9.79 2.50
C ASP A 54 9.07 -8.95 1.76
N SER A 55 7.78 -9.26 1.95
CA SER A 55 6.70 -8.48 1.36
C SER A 55 6.65 -7.05 1.91
N ALA A 56 6.84 -6.85 3.21
CA ALA A 56 6.89 -5.51 3.80
C ALA A 56 8.05 -4.67 3.24
N ARG A 57 9.21 -5.29 2.99
CA ARG A 57 10.36 -4.62 2.37
C ARG A 57 10.02 -4.10 0.97
N ILE A 58 9.41 -4.95 0.14
CA ILE A 58 9.03 -4.60 -1.24
C ILE A 58 7.96 -3.50 -1.22
N LEU A 59 6.93 -3.63 -0.38
CA LEU A 59 5.87 -2.62 -0.24
C LEU A 59 6.44 -1.25 0.15
N GLY A 60 7.39 -1.22 1.09
CA GLY A 60 8.08 0.01 1.47
C GLY A 60 8.88 0.65 0.31
N GLN A 61 9.52 -0.16 -0.54
CA GLN A 61 10.22 0.32 -1.74
C GLN A 61 9.25 0.92 -2.77
N SER A 62 8.11 0.26 -2.99
CA SER A 62 7.06 0.71 -3.89
C SER A 62 6.48 2.06 -3.46
N PHE A 63 6.09 2.20 -2.19
CA PHE A 63 5.57 3.47 -1.66
C PHE A 63 6.60 4.58 -1.71
N THR A 64 7.87 4.27 -1.42
CA THR A 64 8.96 5.25 -1.52
C THR A 64 9.13 5.77 -2.95
N LYS A 65 9.04 4.88 -3.95
CA LYS A 65 9.11 5.24 -5.37
C LYS A 65 7.95 6.16 -5.77
N VAL A 66 6.72 5.85 -5.35
CA VAL A 66 5.54 6.68 -5.64
C VAL A 66 5.64 8.05 -4.96
N LEU A 67 6.09 8.11 -3.71
CA LEU A 67 6.33 9.38 -3.02
C LEU A 67 7.38 10.24 -3.72
N ALA A 68 8.45 9.62 -4.25
CA ALA A 68 9.50 10.33 -4.97
C ALA A 68 9.03 10.90 -6.32
N GLN A 69 8.00 10.32 -6.95
CA GLN A 69 7.41 10.79 -8.20
C GLN A 69 6.35 11.90 -8.00
N THR A 70 5.96 12.17 -6.76
CA THR A 70 4.90 13.14 -6.43
C THR A 70 5.46 14.51 -6.00
N ASN A 71 6.78 14.70 -6.05
CA ASN A 71 7.50 15.97 -5.86
C ASN A 71 7.99 16.54 -7.20
#